data_AF-A0A969ELS3-F1
#
_entry.id   AF-A0A969ELS3-F1
#
_cell.length_a   1.000
_cell.length_b   1.000
_cell.length_c   1.000
_cell.angle_alpha   90.00
_cell.angle_beta   90.00
_cell.angle_gamma   90.00
#
_symmetry.space_group_name_H-M   'P 1'
#
loop_
_entity.id
_entity.type
_entity.pdbx_description
1 polymer ?
#
loop_
_entity_poly.entity_id
_entity_poly.type
_entity_poly.pdbx_seq_one_letter_code
_entity_poly.pdbx_strand_id
1 'polypeptide(L)'
;MEIAHQTKAVIGASAEAKVGFDHNPLTETSIIDLGAFQVHVMNTPGHTPEHISFLIVEPDGKTPSAIFSGGALIVGGAARTDLLGHDLSQPLVETVSITLFTKSYSSCRMSWKSSPHTAQAHSA
;
A
#
# COMPACT_ATOMS: atom_id res chain seq x y z
N MET A 1 5.36 19.37 9.57
CA MET A 1 4.15 20.10 10.02
C MET A 1 3.85 21.35 9.18
N GLU A 2 4.82 21.98 8.51
CA GLU A 2 4.62 23.24 7.77
C GLU A 2 3.48 23.21 6.73
N ILE A 3 3.43 22.18 5.88
CA ILE A 3 2.37 22.07 4.85
C ILE A 3 0.98 22.02 5.49
N ALA A 4 0.79 21.22 6.53
CA ALA A 4 -0.49 21.13 7.23
C ALA A 4 -0.87 22.47 7.87
N HIS A 5 0.10 23.18 8.46
CA HIS A 5 -0.14 24.49 9.05
C HIS A 5 -0.55 25.54 8.00
N GLN A 6 0.10 25.54 6.82
CA GLN A 6 -0.19 26.49 5.75
C GLN A 6 -1.50 26.19 5.00
N THR A 7 -1.86 24.92 4.84
CA THR A 7 -2.96 24.49 3.97
C THR A 7 -4.20 24.00 4.71
N LYS A 8 -4.09 23.80 6.04
CA LYS A 8 -5.06 23.09 6.86
C LYS A 8 -5.27 21.62 6.47
N ALA A 9 -4.32 21.04 5.72
CA ALA A 9 -4.35 19.62 5.38
C ALA A 9 -4.26 18.76 6.65
N VAL A 10 -5.00 17.65 6.66
CA VAL A 10 -4.92 16.65 7.71
C VAL A 10 -3.67 15.80 7.49
N ILE A 11 -2.89 15.59 8.55
CA ILE A 11 -1.75 14.69 8.51
C ILE A 11 -2.26 13.29 8.87
N GLY A 12 -2.12 12.34 7.96
CA GLY A 12 -2.39 10.92 8.22
C GLY A 12 -1.08 10.14 8.32
N ALA A 13 -1.00 9.22 9.28
CA ALA A 13 0.10 8.25 9.38
C ALA A 13 -0.44 6.92 9.89
N SER A 14 0.35 5.85 9.74
CA SER A 14 -0.01 4.53 10.28
C SER A 14 -0.36 4.64 11.77
N ALA A 15 -1.47 4.05 12.17
CA ALA A 15 -1.91 4.02 13.57
C ALA A 15 -0.91 3.32 14.49
N GLU A 16 -0.05 2.46 13.92
CA GLU A 16 1.00 1.73 14.64
C GLU A 16 2.31 2.55 14.72
N ALA A 17 2.40 3.66 13.98
CA ALA A 17 3.57 4.51 13.98
C ALA A 17 3.67 5.31 15.27
N LYS A 18 4.81 5.18 15.96
CA LYS A 18 5.12 5.95 17.17
C LYS A 18 5.68 7.33 16.81
N VAL A 19 4.92 8.11 16.05
CA VAL A 19 5.31 9.47 15.66
C VAL A 19 5.13 10.45 16.82
N GLY A 20 6.06 11.40 16.95
CA GLY A 20 6.07 12.40 18.03
C GLY A 20 5.18 13.62 17.80
N PHE A 21 4.14 13.51 16.97
CA PHE A 21 3.24 14.61 16.63
C PHE A 21 1.82 14.10 16.34
N ASP A 22 0.84 15.00 16.46
CA ASP A 22 -0.57 14.69 16.20
C ASP A 22 -0.82 14.34 14.74
N HIS A 23 -1.54 13.25 14.52
CA HIS A 23 -1.95 12.78 13.20
C HIS A 23 -3.28 12.03 13.28
N ASN A 24 -3.97 11.91 12.15
CA ASN A 24 -5.09 11.01 11.99
C ASN A 24 -4.57 9.58 11.83
N PRO A 25 -4.89 8.66 12.74
CA PRO A 25 -4.37 7.29 12.69
C PRO A 25 -5.01 6.54 11.52
N LEU A 26 -4.18 5.94 10.68
CA LEU A 26 -4.59 5.17 9.51
C LEU A 26 -4.40 3.68 9.75
N THR A 27 -5.45 2.91 9.52
CA THR A 27 -5.52 1.46 9.66
C THR A 27 -5.93 0.81 8.33
N GLU A 28 -5.84 -0.51 8.22
CA GLU A 28 -6.28 -1.23 7.02
C GLU A 28 -7.77 -1.08 6.68
N THR A 29 -8.59 -0.59 7.61
CA THR A 29 -10.00 -0.27 7.38
C THR A 29 -10.23 1.19 6.97
N SER A 30 -9.18 2.00 6.91
CA SER A 30 -9.26 3.41 6.56
C SER A 30 -9.43 3.61 5.05
N ILE A 31 -10.47 4.36 4.69
CA ILE A 31 -10.75 4.79 3.33
C ILE A 31 -10.82 6.31 3.32
N ILE A 32 -10.01 6.93 2.46
CA ILE A 32 -10.02 8.38 2.25
C ILE A 32 -10.71 8.63 0.91
N ASP A 33 -11.93 9.14 0.96
CA ASP A 33 -12.68 9.50 -0.24
C ASP A 33 -12.31 10.91 -0.70
N LEU A 34 -11.82 11.03 -1.93
CA LEU A 34 -11.44 12.28 -2.57
C LEU A 34 -12.39 12.65 -3.72
N GLY A 35 -13.54 11.98 -3.82
CA GLY A 35 -14.59 12.16 -4.82
C GLY A 35 -14.24 11.56 -6.18
N ALA A 36 -13.08 11.91 -6.75
CA ALA A 36 -12.64 11.38 -8.04
C ALA A 36 -12.02 9.98 -7.95
N PHE A 37 -11.60 9.57 -6.75
CA PHE A 37 -11.08 8.25 -6.43
C PHE A 37 -11.06 8.10 -4.91
N GLN A 38 -10.86 6.87 -4.45
CA GLN A 38 -10.65 6.53 -3.06
C GLN A 38 -9.22 6.08 -2.82
N VAL A 39 -8.71 6.39 -1.63
CA VAL A 39 -7.43 5.87 -1.15
C VAL A 39 -7.70 4.87 -0.05
N HIS A 40 -7.40 3.59 -0.32
CA HIS A 40 -7.53 2.49 0.64
C HIS A 40 -6.17 2.22 1.26
N VAL A 41 -6.12 2.18 2.59
CA VAL A 41 -4.88 1.93 3.33
C VAL A 41 -4.60 0.43 3.39
N MET A 42 -3.36 0.03 3.13
CA MET A 42 -2.94 -1.37 3.18
C MET A 42 -1.71 -1.52 4.07
N ASN A 43 -1.78 -2.36 5.10
CA ASN A 43 -0.59 -2.72 5.88
C ASN A 43 0.41 -3.47 5.01
N THR A 44 1.63 -2.96 4.93
CA THR A 44 2.71 -3.52 4.10
C THR A 44 4.03 -3.54 4.89
N PRO A 45 4.05 -4.24 6.04
CA PRO A 45 5.22 -4.30 6.92
C PRO A 45 6.44 -4.85 6.18
N GLY A 46 7.59 -4.23 6.45
CA GLY A 46 8.80 -4.61 5.74
C GLY A 46 9.92 -3.60 5.86
N HIS A 47 9.82 -2.48 5.14
CA HIS A 47 10.82 -1.42 5.33
C HIS A 47 10.85 -0.92 6.78
N THR A 48 9.66 -0.82 7.39
CA THR A 48 9.45 -0.69 8.84
C THR A 48 8.27 -1.58 9.26
N PRO A 49 8.15 -1.96 10.54
CA PRO A 49 7.01 -2.77 11.02
C PRO A 49 5.66 -2.10 10.79
N GLU A 50 5.57 -0.79 11.00
CA GLU A 50 4.35 0.00 10.90
C GLU A 50 4.00 0.45 9.46
N HIS A 51 4.79 0.03 8.46
CA HIS A 51 4.68 0.52 7.10
C HIS A 51 3.30 0.23 6.49
N ILE A 52 2.73 1.25 5.83
CA ILE A 52 1.47 1.18 5.08
C ILE A 52 1.70 1.64 3.64
N SER A 53 0.94 1.07 2.71
CA SER A 53 0.82 1.50 1.32
C SER A 53 -0.56 2.07 1.06
N PHE A 54 -0.69 2.85 -0.01
CA PHE A 54 -1.96 3.45 -0.42
C PHE A 54 -2.41 2.90 -1.77
N LEU A 55 -3.52 2.17 -1.78
CA LEU A 55 -4.16 1.68 -2.99
C LEU A 55 -5.15 2.73 -3.49
N ILE A 56 -4.98 3.15 -4.73
CA ILE A 56 -5.92 4.01 -5.43
C ILE A 56 -6.99 3.14 -6.07
N VAL A 57 -8.23 3.45 -5.72
CA VAL A 57 -9.42 2.74 -6.16
C VAL A 57 -10.32 3.74 -6.87
N GLU A 58 -10.84 3.34 -8.02
CA GLU A 58 -11.79 4.14 -8.80
C GLU A 58 -13.05 4.48 -7.97
N PRO A 59 -13.87 5.48 -8.40
CA PRO A 59 -15.09 5.88 -7.68
C PRO A 59 -16.09 4.76 -7.40
N ASP A 60 -16.01 3.62 -8.11
CA ASP A 60 -16.84 2.45 -7.87
C ASP A 60 -16.49 1.71 -6.54
N GLY A 61 -15.40 2.11 -5.88
CA GLY A 61 -14.91 1.57 -4.62
C GLY A 61 -14.35 0.15 -4.74
N LYS A 62 -14.10 -0.34 -5.96
CA LYS A 62 -13.72 -1.75 -6.22
C LYS A 62 -12.58 -1.90 -7.20
N THR A 63 -12.45 -1.03 -8.19
CA THR A 63 -11.48 -1.17 -9.27
C THR A 63 -10.15 -0.52 -8.86
N PRO A 64 -9.08 -1.29 -8.61
CA PRO A 64 -7.78 -0.72 -8.29
C PRO A 64 -7.12 -0.14 -9.54
N SER A 65 -6.53 1.06 -9.45
CA SER A 65 -5.85 1.72 -10.57
C SER A 65 -4.37 2.02 -10.35
N ALA A 66 -3.95 2.26 -9.11
CA ALA A 66 -2.54 2.48 -8.78
C ALA A 66 -2.24 2.10 -7.33
N ILE A 67 -0.96 1.88 -7.01
CA ILE A 67 -0.50 1.73 -5.63
C ILE A 67 0.71 2.63 -5.37
N PHE A 68 0.65 3.39 -4.29
CA PHE A 68 1.81 4.05 -3.71
C PHE A 68 2.41 3.10 -2.68
N SER A 69 3.42 2.33 -3.10
CA SER A 69 4.00 1.23 -2.33
C SER A 69 4.99 1.64 -1.26
N GLY A 70 5.36 2.92 -1.19
CA GLY A 70 6.37 3.42 -0.26
C GLY A 70 7.68 2.64 -0.37
N GLY A 71 8.28 2.32 0.78
CA GLY A 71 9.49 1.49 0.87
C GLY A 71 9.22 -0.01 0.78
N ALA A 72 7.96 -0.47 0.90
CA ALA A 72 7.68 -1.90 0.83
C ALA A 72 8.05 -2.50 -0.54
N LEU A 73 7.86 -1.73 -1.63
CA LEU A 73 8.30 -2.10 -2.97
C LEU A 73 8.90 -0.94 -3.74
N ILE A 74 9.94 -1.26 -4.50
CA ILE A 74 10.57 -0.42 -5.50
C ILE A 74 10.63 -1.17 -6.83
N VAL A 75 10.92 -0.47 -7.93
CA VAL A 75 11.05 -1.11 -9.24
C VAL A 75 12.17 -2.15 -9.18
N GLY A 76 11.83 -3.42 -9.38
CA GLY A 76 12.77 -4.54 -9.38
C GLY A 76 13.20 -5.04 -7.99
N GLY A 77 12.57 -4.60 -6.90
CA GLY A 77 12.93 -5.08 -5.56
C GLY A 77 12.09 -4.51 -4.42
N ALA A 78 12.61 -4.63 -3.20
CA ALA A 78 12.04 -4.03 -1.98
C ALA A 78 13.07 -3.11 -1.32
N ALA A 79 12.64 -2.16 -0.49
CA ALA A 79 13.58 -1.36 0.27
C ALA A 79 14.28 -2.20 1.36
N ARG A 80 15.40 -1.66 1.82
CA ARG A 80 16.22 -2.25 2.88
C ARG A 80 15.42 -2.46 4.16
N THR A 81 15.67 -3.56 4.85
CA THR A 81 15.00 -3.93 6.10
C THR A 81 15.91 -3.81 7.33
N ASP A 82 17.17 -3.43 7.13
CA ASP A 82 18.23 -3.52 8.14
C ASP A 82 18.53 -2.21 8.89
N LEU A 83 17.78 -1.14 8.58
CA LEU A 83 18.03 0.18 9.16
C LEU A 83 17.56 0.33 10.62
N LEU A 84 16.60 -0.49 11.07
CA LEU A 84 16.06 -0.43 12.43
C LEU A 84 16.81 -1.32 13.44
N GLY A 85 17.90 -1.94 13.00
CA GLY A 85 18.74 -2.81 13.82
C GLY A 85 18.68 -4.28 13.38
N HIS A 86 19.74 -5.01 13.74
CA HIS A 86 19.97 -6.36 13.24
C HIS A 86 18.83 -7.35 13.56
N ASP A 87 18.23 -7.21 14.74
CA ASP A 87 17.19 -8.11 15.24
C ASP A 87 15.87 -8.01 14.45
N LEU A 88 15.63 -6.88 13.80
CA LEU A 88 14.41 -6.64 13.00
C LEU A 88 14.60 -6.97 11.51
N SER A 89 15.84 -7.08 11.03
CA SER A 89 16.14 -7.29 9.62
C SER A 89 15.48 -8.54 9.03
N GLN A 90 15.65 -9.69 9.69
CA GLN A 90 15.11 -10.97 9.23
C GLN A 90 13.57 -11.00 9.29
N PRO A 91 12.92 -10.68 10.43
CA PRO A 91 11.46 -10.59 10.49
C PRO A 91 10.86 -9.71 9.39
N LEU A 92 11.50 -8.58 9.10
CA LEU A 92 11.03 -7.64 8.09
C LEU A 92 11.19 -8.15 6.65
N VAL A 93 12.22 -8.95 6.35
CA VAL A 93 12.35 -9.62 5.04
C VAL A 93 11.23 -10.63 4.83
N GLU A 94 10.89 -11.39 5.87
CA GLU A 94 9.79 -12.36 5.83
C GLU A 94 8.45 -11.66 5.59
N THR A 95 8.18 -10.55 6.28
CA THR A 95 6.92 -9.81 6.12
C THR A 95 6.79 -9.18 4.73
N VAL A 96 7.86 -8.62 4.15
CA VAL A 96 7.83 -8.13 2.76
C VAL A 96 7.44 -9.25 1.82
N SER A 97 8.07 -10.43 1.96
CA SER A 97 7.85 -11.57 1.06
C SER A 97 6.40 -12.08 1.13
N ILE A 98 5.85 -12.19 2.34
CA ILE A 98 4.46 -12.61 2.56
C ILE A 98 3.48 -11.55 2.04
N THR A 99 3.72 -10.28 2.34
CA THR A 99 2.90 -9.15 1.88
C THR A 99 2.85 -9.13 0.36
N LEU A 100 4.00 -9.27 -0.30
CA LEU A 100 4.11 -9.34 -1.74
C LEU A 100 3.25 -10.44 -2.33
N PHE A 101 3.38 -11.65 -1.79
CA PHE A 101 2.65 -12.78 -2.31
C PHE A 101 1.14 -12.61 -2.08
N THR A 102 0.72 -12.33 -0.85
CA THR A 102 -0.71 -12.30 -0.47
C THR A 102 -1.48 -11.13 -1.08
N LYS A 103 -0.90 -9.92 -1.05
CA LYS A 103 -1.57 -8.70 -1.53
C LYS A 103 -1.48 -8.51 -3.03
N SER A 104 -0.41 -8.99 -3.68
CA SER A 104 -0.35 -9.05 -5.14
C SER A 104 -1.35 -10.07 -5.69
N TYR A 105 -1.47 -11.26 -5.08
CA TYR A 105 -2.40 -12.28 -5.58
C TYR A 105 -3.87 -11.92 -5.39
N SER A 106 -4.22 -11.27 -4.27
CA SER A 106 -5.59 -10.85 -3.99
C SER A 106 -6.02 -9.67 -4.87
N SER A 107 -5.16 -8.66 -5.08
CA SER A 107 -5.46 -7.55 -6.00
C SER A 107 -5.50 -7.99 -7.46
N CYS A 108 -4.57 -8.85 -7.88
CA CYS A 108 -4.51 -9.39 -9.24
C CYS A 108 -5.75 -10.25 -9.58
N ARG A 109 -6.23 -11.07 -8.63
CA ARG A 109 -7.47 -11.85 -8.81
C ARG A 109 -8.72 -10.97 -8.97
N MET A 110 -8.78 -9.80 -8.31
CA MET A 110 -9.94 -8.90 -8.43
C MET A 110 -9.96 -8.18 -9.78
N SER A 111 -8.80 -7.80 -10.33
CA SER A 111 -8.68 -7.15 -11.64
C SER A 111 -8.87 -8.12 -12.83
N TRP A 112 -8.39 -9.37 -12.73
CA TRP A 112 -8.38 -10.30 -13.87
C TRP A 112 -9.67 -11.11 -14.07
N LYS A 113 -10.59 -11.15 -13.09
CA LYS A 113 -11.88 -11.83 -13.26
C LYS A 113 -12.90 -11.03 -14.09
N SER A 114 -12.64 -9.74 -14.35
CA SER A 114 -13.57 -8.83 -15.02
C SER A 114 -13.21 -8.49 -16.47
N SER A 115 -12.12 -9.03 -17.04
CA SER A 115 -11.78 -8.80 -18.46
C SER A 115 -12.26 -9.94 -19.35
N PRO A 116 -13.28 -9.74 -20.22
CA PRO A 116 -13.60 -10.70 -21.27
C PRO A 116 -12.60 -10.51 -22.41
N HIS A 117 -11.40 -11.08 -22.30
CA HIS A 117 -10.53 -11.25 -23.45
C HIS A 117 -10.78 -12.61 -24.07
N THR A 118 -11.60 -12.63 -25.11
CA THR A 118 -11.63 -13.67 -26.13
C THR A 118 -10.21 -13.93 -26.62
N ALA A 119 -9.64 -15.06 -26.23
CA ALA A 119 -8.45 -15.62 -26.84
C ALA A 119 -8.82 -16.12 -28.24
N GLN A 120 -8.55 -15.33 -29.28
CA GLN A 120 -8.43 -15.87 -30.63
C GLN A 120 -7.04 -16.49 -30.75
N ALA A 121 -6.99 -17.81 -30.66
CA ALA A 121 -5.83 -18.60 -31.06
C ALA A 121 -5.69 -18.50 -32.58
N HIS A 122 -4.60 -17.90 -33.06
CA HIS A 122 -4.15 -18.06 -34.44
C HIS A 122 -3.06 -19.13 -34.46
N SER A 123 -3.41 -20.27 -35.04
CA SER A 123 -2.52 -21.35 -35.45
C SER A 123 -1.67 -20.89 -36.64
N ALA A 124 -0.37 -21.18 -36.59
CA ALA A 124 0.49 -21.38 -37.75
C ALA A 124 1.55 -22.42 -37.38
#